data_AF-A0A9C9X9R3-F1
#
_entry.id   AF-A0A9C9X9R3-F1
#
_cell.length_a   1.000
_cell.length_b   1.000
_cell.length_c   1.000
_cell.angle_alpha   90.00
_cell.angle_beta   90.00
_cell.angle_gamma   90.00
#
_symmetry.space_group_name_H-M   'P 1'
#
loop_
_entity.id
_entity.type
_entity.pdbx_description
1 polymer ?
#
loop_
_entity_poly.entity_id
_entity_poly.type
_entity_poly.pdbx_seq_one_letter_code
_entity_poly.pdbx_strand_id
1 'polypeptide(L)'
;MADWQPSASLAVLRLRARLLAKARAFFQARGVWEVDTPALSRAATPDPHIHSFRLAGQDGQPRYLHTSPEFPMKRLLAAGSGAIYQICKVFRD
;
A
#
# COMPACT_ATOMS: atom_id res chain seq x y z
N MET A 1 -3.60 -9.49 -31.36
CA MET A 1 -2.31 -9.10 -30.75
C MET A 1 -2.63 -8.48 -29.41
N ALA A 2 -2.08 -9.02 -28.32
CA ALA A 2 -2.28 -8.43 -27.00
C ALA A 2 -1.71 -7.00 -27.01
N ASP A 3 -2.50 -6.06 -26.50
CA ASP A 3 -2.11 -4.67 -26.32
C ASP A 3 -1.03 -4.60 -25.23
N TRP A 4 0.23 -4.74 -25.66
CA TRP A 4 1.40 -4.79 -24.78
C TRP A 4 1.83 -3.41 -24.30
N GLN A 5 1.34 -2.35 -24.95
CA GLN A 5 1.73 -1.00 -24.65
C GLN A 5 1.12 -0.55 -23.32
N PRO A 6 1.81 0.32 -22.55
CA PRO A 6 1.23 0.88 -21.35
C PRO A 6 0.04 1.77 -21.70
N SER A 7 -1.02 1.69 -20.90
CA SER A 7 -2.18 2.59 -21.02
C SER A 7 -1.84 4.05 -20.67
N ALA A 8 -0.72 4.30 -19.98
CA ALA A 8 -0.23 5.63 -19.63
C ALA A 8 0.95 6.05 -20.52
N SER A 9 0.96 7.31 -20.97
CA SER A 9 2.08 7.86 -21.74
C SER A 9 3.36 7.97 -20.90
N LEU A 10 4.51 7.94 -21.57
CA LEU A 10 5.82 8.13 -20.91
C LEU A 10 5.91 9.48 -20.17
N ALA A 11 5.24 10.52 -20.65
CA ALA A 11 5.18 11.82 -19.98
C ALA A 11 4.47 11.72 -18.62
N VAL A 12 3.35 10.98 -18.55
CA VAL A 12 2.60 10.73 -17.30
C VAL A 12 3.45 9.92 -16.32
N LEU A 13 4.17 8.91 -16.79
CA LEU A 13 5.06 8.11 -15.94
C LEU A 13 6.20 8.94 -15.34
N ARG A 14 6.81 9.83 -16.14
CA ARG A 14 7.84 10.79 -15.66
C ARG A 14 7.27 11.77 -14.63
N LEU A 15 6.08 12.30 -14.87
CA LEU A 15 5.41 13.18 -13.91
C LEU A 15 5.12 12.45 -12.60
N ARG A 16 4.58 11.23 -12.67
CA ARG A 16 4.33 10.38 -11.50
C ARG A 16 5.59 10.18 -10.67
N ALA A 17 6.72 9.86 -11.30
CA ALA A 17 8.00 9.69 -10.59
C ALA A 17 8.42 10.96 -9.83
N ARG A 18 8.31 12.13 -10.47
CA ARG A 18 8.62 13.44 -9.82
C ARG A 18 7.69 13.73 -8.64
N LEU A 19 6.39 13.47 -8.78
CA LEU A 19 5.41 13.69 -7.72
C LEU A 19 5.66 12.78 -6.52
N LEU A 20 5.98 11.50 -6.76
CA LEU A 20 6.35 10.56 -5.70
C LEU A 20 7.62 11.00 -4.96
N ALA A 21 8.65 11.43 -5.70
CA ALA A 21 9.87 11.96 -5.09
C ALA A 21 9.60 13.21 -4.23
N LYS A 22 8.75 14.14 -4.72
CA LYS A 22 8.36 15.33 -3.98
C LYS A 22 7.58 15.01 -2.69
N ALA A 23 6.66 14.04 -2.75
CA ALA A 23 5.91 13.58 -1.58
C ALA A 23 6.85 13.00 -0.51
N ARG A 24 7.81 12.15 -0.91
CA ARG A 24 8.82 11.62 0.02
C ARG A 24 9.68 12.70 0.65
N ALA A 25 10.18 13.63 -0.16
CA ALA A 25 10.99 14.74 0.32
C ALA A 25 10.25 15.61 1.36
N PHE A 26 8.94 15.80 1.21
CA PHE A 26 8.11 16.54 2.16
C PHE A 26 8.10 15.89 3.57
N PHE A 27 7.94 14.57 3.63
CA PHE A 27 7.93 13.81 4.89
C PHE A 27 9.34 13.68 5.49
N GLN A 28 10.34 13.43 4.63
CA GLN A 28 11.74 13.35 5.04
C GLN A 28 12.21 14.65 5.71
N ALA A 29 11.87 15.81 5.15
CA ALA A 29 12.20 17.12 5.73
C ALA A 29 11.56 17.37 7.11
N ARG A 30 10.59 16.55 7.52
CA ARG A 30 9.90 16.61 8.82
C ARG A 30 10.30 15.47 9.76
N GLY A 31 11.25 14.62 9.36
CA GLY A 31 11.65 13.46 10.15
C GLY A 31 10.59 12.37 10.26
N VAL A 32 9.59 12.35 9.36
CA VAL A 32 8.56 11.31 9.33
C VAL A 32 9.08 10.12 8.52
N TRP A 33 9.08 8.92 9.10
CA TRP A 33 9.72 7.74 8.48
C TRP A 33 8.83 7.09 7.43
N GLU A 34 9.41 6.74 6.26
CA GLU A 34 8.74 5.85 5.30
C GLU A 34 8.82 4.43 5.84
N VAL A 35 7.69 3.74 5.97
CA VAL A 35 7.63 2.33 6.38
C VAL A 35 7.06 1.48 5.25
N ASP A 36 7.34 0.18 5.30
CA ASP A 36 6.69 -0.81 4.46
C ASP A 36 6.04 -1.89 5.32
N THR A 37 4.80 -2.24 4.99
CA THR A 37 3.97 -3.17 5.76
C THR A 37 3.44 -4.28 4.87
N PRO A 38 3.13 -5.47 5.43
CA PRO A 38 2.64 -6.59 4.63
C PRO A 38 1.38 -6.24 3.84
N ALA A 39 1.41 -6.51 2.52
CA ALA A 39 0.23 -6.36 1.66
C ALA A 39 -0.79 -7.50 1.83
N LEU A 40 -0.35 -8.65 2.38
CA LEU A 40 -1.20 -9.79 2.71
C LEU A 40 -1.47 -9.86 4.21
N SER A 41 -2.74 -9.96 4.56
CA SER A 41 -3.24 -10.12 5.91
C SER A 41 -3.87 -11.50 6.11
N ARG A 42 -3.90 -11.96 7.37
CA ARG A 42 -4.67 -13.15 7.79
C ARG A 42 -6.17 -12.87 7.94
N ALA A 43 -6.55 -11.59 8.04
CA ALA A 43 -7.93 -11.14 8.18
C ALA A 43 -8.28 -10.11 7.11
N ALA A 44 -9.54 -10.12 6.68
CA ALA A 44 -10.10 -9.12 5.76
C ALA A 44 -10.36 -7.78 6.48
N THR A 45 -10.71 -6.75 5.71
CA THR A 45 -11.22 -5.49 6.27
C THR A 45 -12.51 -5.72 7.05
N PRO A 46 -12.71 -5.05 8.21
CA PRO A 46 -13.97 -5.10 8.94
C PRO A 46 -15.04 -4.14 8.39
N ASP A 47 -14.67 -3.25 7.45
CA ASP A 47 -15.59 -2.32 6.82
C ASP A 47 -16.61 -3.07 5.94
N PRO A 48 -17.92 -2.96 6.19
CA PRO A 48 -18.95 -3.73 5.50
C PRO A 48 -19.12 -3.34 4.02
N HIS A 49 -18.63 -2.17 3.60
CA HIS A 49 -18.77 -1.66 2.24
C HIS A 49 -17.49 -1.81 1.41
N ILE A 50 -16.42 -2.38 1.98
CA ILE A 50 -15.17 -2.60 1.29
C ILE A 50 -14.89 -4.10 1.24
N HIS A 51 -14.72 -4.64 0.05
CA HIS A 51 -14.40 -6.05 -0.15
C HIS A 51 -12.89 -6.24 -0.34
N SER A 52 -12.33 -7.21 0.38
CA SER A 52 -10.92 -7.60 0.25
C SER A 52 -10.81 -8.78 -0.72
N PHE A 53 -9.85 -8.71 -1.65
CA PHE A 53 -9.50 -9.88 -2.46
C PHE A 53 -9.00 -11.01 -1.55
N ARG A 54 -9.62 -12.18 -1.67
CA ARG A 54 -9.28 -13.40 -0.94
C ARG A 54 -8.40 -14.30 -1.80
N LEU A 55 -7.30 -14.77 -1.23
CA LEU A 55 -6.34 -15.68 -1.85
C LEU A 55 -6.17 -16.92 -0.98
N ALA A 56 -5.78 -18.05 -1.60
CA ALA A 56 -5.31 -19.22 -0.88
C ALA A 56 -3.83 -19.05 -0.53
N GLY A 57 -3.48 -19.15 0.75
CA GLY A 57 -2.09 -19.27 1.18
C GLY A 57 -1.50 -20.61 0.76
N GLN A 58 -0.17 -20.71 0.73
CA GLN A 58 0.53 -21.97 0.45
C GLN A 58 0.23 -23.06 1.49
N ASP A 59 -0.13 -22.64 2.70
CA ASP A 59 -0.61 -23.49 3.80
C ASP A 59 -2.10 -23.86 3.68
N GLY A 60 -2.75 -23.52 2.57
CA GLY A 60 -4.18 -23.71 2.34
C GLY A 60 -5.09 -22.74 3.12
N GLN A 61 -4.52 -21.89 3.97
CA GLN A 61 -5.29 -20.96 4.80
C GLN A 61 -5.59 -19.67 4.02
N PRO A 62 -6.76 -19.04 4.22
CA PRO A 62 -7.09 -17.81 3.52
C PRO A 62 -6.11 -16.69 3.87
N ARG A 63 -5.81 -15.86 2.87
CA ARG A 63 -5.10 -14.58 2.99
C ARG A 63 -5.89 -13.52 2.25
N TYR A 64 -5.72 -12.27 2.65
CA TYR A 64 -6.46 -11.15 2.08
C TYR A 64 -5.49 -10.06 1.69
N LEU A 65 -5.62 -9.51 0.48
CA LEU A 65 -4.91 -8.29 0.12
C LEU A 65 -5.49 -7.11 0.92
N HIS A 66 -4.61 -6.28 1.48
CA HIS A 66 -5.03 -5.17 2.32
C HIS A 66 -5.76 -4.09 1.51
N THR A 67 -6.84 -3.56 2.08
CA THR A 67 -7.60 -2.44 1.50
C THR A 67 -7.03 -1.08 1.92
N SER A 68 -6.18 -1.11 2.95
CA SER A 68 -5.40 -0.02 3.55
C SER A 68 -4.29 -0.63 4.42
N PRO A 69 -3.10 -0.01 4.53
CA PRO A 69 -2.04 -0.43 5.46
C PRO A 69 -2.32 -0.04 6.93
N GLU A 70 -3.51 0.50 7.23
CA GLU A 70 -3.86 1.07 8.53
C GLU A 70 -3.57 0.15 9.72
N PHE A 71 -4.00 -1.12 9.69
CA PHE A 71 -3.81 -2.03 10.81
C PHE A 71 -2.33 -2.33 11.12
N PRO A 72 -1.48 -2.74 10.16
CA PRO A 72 -0.06 -2.91 10.45
C PRO A 72 0.63 -1.59 10.82
N MET A 73 0.23 -0.44 10.24
CA MET A 73 0.77 0.86 10.67
C MET A 73 0.38 1.22 12.11
N LYS A 74 -0.87 0.95 12.53
CA LYS A 74 -1.30 1.11 13.94
C LYS A 74 -0.48 0.25 14.89
N ARG A 75 -0.08 -0.97 14.46
CA ARG A 75 0.82 -1.82 15.25
C ARG A 75 2.23 -1.21 15.37
N LEU A 76 2.75 -0.57 14.33
CA LEU A 76 4.00 0.18 14.40
C LEU A 76 3.89 1.38 15.34
N LEU A 77 2.76 2.10 15.33
CA LEU A 77 2.51 3.20 16.27
C LEU A 77 2.50 2.69 17.72
N ALA A 78 1.79 1.58 17.98
CA ALA A 78 1.77 0.93 19.29
C ALA A 78 3.16 0.43 19.73
N ALA A 79 4.03 0.08 18.77
CA ALA A 79 5.42 -0.29 19.02
C ALA A 79 6.38 0.91 19.18
N GLY A 80 5.87 2.15 19.18
CA GLY A 80 6.67 3.35 19.43
C GLY A 80 7.38 3.94 18.21
N SER A 81 6.97 3.60 16.98
CA SER A 81 7.59 4.14 15.75
C SER A 81 7.52 5.67 15.60
N GLY A 82 6.62 6.33 16.33
CA GLY A 82 6.39 7.77 16.19
C GLY A 82 5.71 8.11 14.86
N ALA A 83 6.10 9.23 14.24
CA ALA A 83 5.48 9.68 13.00
C ALA A 83 5.98 8.86 11.80
N ILE A 84 5.05 8.16 11.13
CA ILE A 84 5.33 7.29 9.98
C ILE A 84 4.39 7.60 8.80
N TYR A 85 4.84 7.28 7.59
CA TYR A 85 4.03 7.30 6.37
C TYR A 85 4.37 6.10 5.47
N GLN A 86 3.49 5.78 4.55
CA GLN A 86 3.73 4.73 3.55
C GLN A 86 3.09 5.12 2.22
N ILE A 87 3.80 4.86 1.11
CA ILE A 87 3.25 4.95 -0.25
C ILE A 87 3.20 3.54 -0.84
N CYS A 88 2.07 2.85 -0.67
CA CYS A 88 1.90 1.47 -1.10
C CYS A 88 0.75 1.29 -2.11
N LYS A 89 0.65 0.08 -2.65
CA LYS A 89 -0.54 -0.37 -3.39
C LYS A 89 -1.58 -0.84 -2.39
N VAL A 90 -2.85 -0.57 -2.69
CA VAL A 90 -4.02 -1.07 -1.96
C VAL A 90 -4.96 -1.72 -2.97
N PHE A 91 -5.73 -2.69 -2.51
CA PHE A 91 -6.57 -3.52 -3.37
C PHE A 91 -7.99 -3.52 -2.80
N ARG A 92 -8.96 -3.20 -3.65
CA ARG A 92 -10.40 -3.19 -3.33
C ARG A 92 -11.11 -3.80 -4.53
N ASP A 93 -12.01 -4.74 -4.25
CA ASP A 93 -12.88 -5.37 -5.23
C ASP A 93 -14.15 -4.53 -5.41
#